data_AF-S3DQS7-F1
#
_entry.id   AF-S3DQS7-F1
#
_cell.length_a   1.000
_cell.length_b   1.000
_cell.length_c   1.000
_cell.angle_alpha   90.00
_cell.angle_beta   90.00
_cell.angle_gamma   90.00
#
_symmetry.space_group_name_H-M   'P 1'
#
loop_
_entity.id
_entity.type
_entity.pdbx_description
1 polymer ?
#
loop_
_entity_poly.entity_id
_entity_poly.type
_entity_poly.pdbx_seq_one_letter_code
_entity_poly.pdbx_strand_id
1 'polypeptide(L)' 'MVARGADEVVLETEESNVAAMRLYERLGFLRSKKLHRYYLNGSSAYRLVLRLRGVGEMGGEEEE' A
#
# COMPACT_ATOMS: atom_id res chain seq x y z
N MET A 1 6.94 -10.85 3.63
CA MET A 1 6.35 -10.33 2.38
C MET A 1 7.41 -10.26 1.29
N VAL A 2 8.47 -9.47 1.45
CA VAL A 2 9.60 -9.42 0.49
C VAL A 2 10.30 -10.77 0.31
N ALA A 3 10.70 -11.45 1.38
CA ALA A 3 11.35 -12.77 1.30
C ALA A 3 10.48 -13.89 0.69
N ARG A 4 9.18 -13.62 0.46
CA ARG A 4 8.23 -14.54 -0.20
C ARG A 4 7.92 -14.09 -1.64
N GLY A 5 8.67 -13.13 -2.18
CA GLY A 5 8.52 -12.65 -3.56
C GLY A 5 7.32 -11.74 -3.80
N ALA A 6 6.71 -11.14 -2.77
CA ALA A 6 5.55 -10.27 -2.96
C ALA A 6 5.93 -8.94 -3.66
N ASP A 7 5.13 -8.55 -4.65
CA ASP A 7 5.31 -7.31 -5.42
C ASP A 7 4.79 -6.07 -4.70
N GLU A 8 3.71 -6.22 -3.94
CA GLU A 8 3.04 -5.14 -3.24
C GLU A 8 2.40 -5.60 -1.93
N VAL A 9 2.18 -4.64 -1.04
CA VAL A 9 1.36 -4.79 0.17
C VAL A 9 0.15 -3.89 0.01
N VAL A 10 -1.04 -4.48 0.14
CA VAL A 10 -2.32 -3.76 0.06
C VAL A 10 -3.02 -3.85 1.40
N LEU A 11 -3.61 -2.74 1.84
CA LEU A 11 -4.47 -2.69 3.02
C LEU A 11 -5.58 -1.66 2.85
N GLU A 12 -6.60 -1.75 3.69
CA GLU A 12 -7.71 -0.81 3.76
C GLU A 12 -7.78 -0.18 5.15
N THR A 13 -8.07 1.12 5.19
CA THR A 13 -8.32 1.85 6.45
C THR A 13 -9.53 2.78 6.29
N GLU A 14 -10.30 2.96 7.35
CA GLU A 14 -11.42 3.91 7.37
C GLU A 14 -10.95 5.31 6.97
N GLU A 15 -11.74 5.98 6.13
CA GLU A 15 -11.49 7.36 5.69
C GLU A 15 -11.38 8.33 6.89
N SER A 16 -12.13 8.07 7.95
CA SER A 16 -12.13 8.86 9.19
C SER A 16 -10.91 8.62 10.08
N ASN A 17 -10.16 7.52 9.88
CA ASN A 17 -8.99 7.19 10.70
C ASN A 17 -7.73 7.94 10.23
N VAL A 18 -7.72 9.25 10.46
CA VAL A 18 -6.64 10.15 10.03
C VAL A 18 -5.27 9.74 10.59
N ALA A 19 -5.23 9.18 11.80
CA ALA A 19 -3.99 8.74 12.42
C ALA A 19 -3.35 7.57 11.65
N ALA A 20 -4.15 6.55 11.31
CA ALA A 20 -3.71 5.42 10.51
C ALA A 20 -3.31 5.85 9.09
N MET A 21 -4.11 6.70 8.45
CA MET A 21 -3.81 7.24 7.11
C MET A 21 -2.42 7.90 7.08
N ARG A 22 -2.13 8.80 8.02
CA ARG A 22 -0.83 9.48 8.10
C ARG A 22 0.31 8.52 8.40
N LEU A 23 0.08 7.51 9.26
CA LEU A 23 1.08 6.49 9.54
C LEU A 23 1.45 5.72 8.28
N TYR A 24 0.47 5.20 7.55
CA TYR A 24 0.71 4.40 6.35
C TYR A 24 1.33 5.22 5.22
N GLU A 25 0.89 6.47 5.02
CA GLU A 25 1.51 7.38 4.05
C GLU A 25 3.00 7.62 4.37
N ARG A 26 3.35 7.79 5.65
CA ARG A 26 4.76 7.93 6.09
C ARG A 26 5.58 6.65 5.88
N LEU A 27 4.93 5.49 5.89
CA LEU A 27 5.55 4.19 5.56
C LEU A 27 5.67 3.95 4.05
N GLY A 28 5.26 4.91 3.22
CA GLY A 28 5.37 4.85 1.76
C GLY A 28 4.15 4.27 1.05
N PHE A 29 3.05 4.02 1.76
CA PHE A 29 1.80 3.60 1.12
C PHE A 29 1.15 4.77 0.38
N LEU A 30 0.58 4.46 -0.79
CA LEU A 30 -0.15 5.41 -1.64
C LEU A 30 -1.64 5.07 -1.67
N ARG A 31 -2.51 6.10 -1.64
CA ARG A 31 -3.95 5.92 -1.84
C ARG A 31 -4.22 5.53 -3.29
N SER A 32 -4.71 4.31 -3.50
CA SER A 32 -5.02 3.79 -4.84
C SER A 32 -6.50 3.94 -5.20
N LYS A 33 -7.42 3.77 -4.23
CA LYS A 33 -8.87 3.77 -4.47
C LYS A 33 -9.64 4.15 -3.21
N LYS A 34 -10.75 4.88 -3.38
CA LYS A 34 -11.77 5.04 -2.34
C LYS A 34 -12.84 3.96 -2.51
N LEU A 35 -13.16 3.26 -1.43
CA LEU A 35 -14.12 2.18 -1.36
C LEU A 35 -15.34 2.67 -0.58
N HIS A 36 -16.46 2.86 -1.27
CA HIS A 36 -17.70 3.34 -0.65
C HIS A 36 -18.34 2.24 0.20
N ARG A 37 -18.73 2.58 1.45
CA ARG A 37 -19.40 1.67 2.41
C ARG A 37 -18.68 0.32 2.56
N TYR A 38 -17.35 0.35 2.67
CA TYR A 38 -16.51 -0.84 2.73
C TYR A 38 -16.64 -1.59 4.07
N TYR A 39 -16.75 -0.85 5.18
CA TYR A 39 -16.94 -1.45 6.49
C TYR A 39 -18.42 -1.72 6.79
N LEU A 40 -18.69 -2.68 7.68
CA LEU A 40 -20.04 -3.10 8.06
C LEU A 40 -20.90 -1.95 8.65
N ASN A 41 -20.26 -0.96 9.27
CA ASN A 41 -20.89 0.26 9.77
C ASN A 41 -21.29 1.25 8.65
N GLY A 42 -20.99 0.95 7.38
CA GLY A 42 -21.25 1.83 6.24
C GLY A 42 -20.16 2.89 6.01
N SER A 43 -19.10 2.94 6.81
CA SER A 43 -17.98 3.85 6.58
C SER A 43 -17.25 3.50 5.27
N SER A 44 -16.79 4.55 4.59
CA SER A 44 -15.90 4.40 3.43
C SER A 44 -14.46 4.13 3.88
N ALA A 45 -13.69 3.46 3.03
CA ALA A 45 -12.29 3.16 3.27
C ALA A 45 -11.41 3.69 2.12
N TYR A 46 -10.14 3.91 2.40
CA TYR A 46 -9.11 4.02 1.38
C TYR A 46 -8.34 2.72 1.27
N ARG A 47 -8.17 2.23 0.04
CA ARG A 47 -7.18 1.21 -0.28
C ARG A 47 -5.81 1.87 -0.42
N LEU A 48 -4.87 1.40 0.36
CA LEU A 48 -3.49 1.84 0.40
C LEU A 48 -2.60 0.75 -0.17
N VAL A 49 -1.63 1.13 -1.02
CA VAL A 49 -0.71 0.20 -1.68
C VAL A 49 0.73 0.64 -1.44
N LEU A 50 1.58 -0.28 -0.99
CA LEU A 50 3.04 -0.12 -0.92
C LEU A 50 3.67 -1.09 -1.92
N ARG A 51 4.36 -0.55 -2.93
CA ARG A 51 5.16 -1.39 -3.86
C ARG A 51 6.45 -1.80 -3.18
N LEU A 52 6.77 -3.10 -3.27
CA LEU A 52 7.97 -3.69 -2.68
C LEU A 52 9.11 -3.84 -3.67
N ARG A 53 8.82 -3.88 -4.98
CA ARG A 53 9.85 -3.85 -6.04
C ARG A 53 10.13 -2.40 -6.46
N GLY A 54 11.37 -1.96 -6.22
CA GLY A 54 11.89 -0.68 -6.73
C GLY A 54 12.58 0.23 -5.72
N VAL A 55 13.71 -0.20 -5.14
CA VAL A 55 14.89 0.65 -4.81
C VAL A 55 16.20 -0.19 -4.93
N GLY A 56 16.30 -1.08 -5.92
CA GLY A 56 17.47 -1.97 -6.05
C GLY A 56 17.58 -2.76 -7.36
N GLU A 57 16.50 -2.91 -8.12
CA GLU A 57 16.49 -3.65 -9.40
C GLU A 57 16.47 -2.67 -10.60
N MET A 58 17.37 -1.68 -10.57
CA MET A 58 17.74 -0.86 -11.75
C MET A 58 19.28 -0.79 -11.85
N GLY A 59 19.94 -1.94 -11.70
CA GLY A 59 21.38 -2.06 -11.87
C GLY A 59 21.76 -3.52 -12.12
N GLY A 60 22.18 -3.80 -13.35
CA GLY A 60 22.89 -5.04 -13.70
C GLY A 60 22.03 -6.18 -14.24
N GLU A 61 21.48 -6.00 -15.44
CA GLU A 61 21.56 -7.09 -16.42
C GLU A 61 22.82 -6.83 -17.27
N GLU A 62 23.98 -7.11 -16.69
CA GLU A 62 25.19 -7.48 -17.43
C GLU A 62 25.61 -8.83 -16.87
N GLU A 63 25.14 -9.92 -17.49
CA GLU A 63 25.82 -11.22 -17.40
C GLU A 63 25.83 -11.86 -18.80
N GLU A 64 27.06 -11.93 -19.33
CA GLU A 64 27.67 -12.65 -20.47
C GLU A 64 26.86 -13.01 -21.74
#